data_AF-A0A5E4QMT3-F1
#
_entry.id   AF-A0A5E4QMT3-F1
#
_cell.length_a   1.000
_cell.length_b   1.000
_cell.length_c   1.000
_cell.angle_alpha   90.00
_cell.angle_beta   90.00
_cell.angle_gamma   90.00
#
_symmetry.space_group_name_H-M   'P 1'
#
loop_
_entity.id
_entity.type
_entity.pdbx_description
1 polymer ?
#
loop_
_entity_poly.entity_id
_entity_poly.type
_entity_poly.pdbx_seq_one_letter_code
_entity_poly.pdbx_strand_id
1 'polypeptide(L)'
;MPTKKFKSFNETFPHCAFALAIALIYPNQHNFHKRAIVFLIVVAINSLILYWFFIYLFKCLIELDMYNLSRNITIAILAALFFFKSFYVNWKAKTFAELLNKITIDLLKGNYLDEDYQSIYEHYIKLGKLGQTCWIFIPILLSSQFPIYAGVCTIYESIISDVGRRHMIHEIQLKHLEDRQYDTPYYELMFAYNLVQCIVLSPNFAGFDGSFCIATTHLRLKLKLVSHKIRRAFIESKNRDELEARVKEGIRDHQEALKFYKDLQDVYGGWLLAVFLMTSILISLNLYLNHLSHRIDPKYTIFAISGVVHMFTPCHFASNLLKSGEELSWDIYSAEWETWADTRVNSLLVFIISKSHQQLLLTGEGLVYFNMQLFISVMQTSYSFYTLISS
;
A
#
# COMPACT_ATOMS: atom_id res chain seq x y z
N MET A 1 -37.60 1.21 -5.74
CA MET A 1 -36.67 2.07 -4.97
C MET A 1 -35.62 2.59 -5.95
N PRO A 2 -35.31 3.89 -5.98
CA PRO A 2 -34.24 4.40 -6.84
C PRO A 2 -32.93 3.69 -6.45
N THR A 3 -32.20 3.20 -7.46
CA THR A 3 -30.91 2.53 -7.27
C THR A 3 -29.93 3.53 -6.65
N LYS A 4 -29.43 3.23 -5.45
CA LYS A 4 -28.40 4.05 -4.79
C LYS A 4 -27.18 4.14 -5.70
N LYS A 5 -26.73 5.37 -5.98
CA LYS A 5 -25.62 5.69 -6.87
C LYS A 5 -24.27 5.29 -6.26
N PHE A 6 -24.06 5.66 -5.00
CA PHE A 6 -22.91 5.27 -4.19
C PHE A 6 -23.25 4.11 -3.27
N LYS A 7 -22.32 3.18 -3.13
CA LYS A 7 -22.51 1.92 -2.43
C LYS A 7 -21.54 1.80 -1.25
N SER A 8 -21.60 0.70 -0.52
CA SER A 8 -20.67 0.43 0.58
C SER A 8 -19.20 0.33 0.09
N PHE A 9 -18.23 0.35 1.01
CA PHE A 9 -16.82 0.17 0.66
C PHE A 9 -16.60 -1.11 -0.17
N ASN A 10 -17.22 -2.23 0.23
CA ASN A 10 -17.06 -3.52 -0.43
C ASN A 10 -17.59 -3.53 -1.86
N GLU A 11 -18.70 -2.83 -2.11
CA GLU A 11 -19.30 -2.76 -3.44
C GLU A 11 -18.63 -1.71 -4.34
N THR A 12 -18.08 -0.65 -3.73
CA THR A 12 -17.40 0.44 -4.45
C THR A 12 -15.98 0.05 -4.84
N PHE A 13 -15.28 -0.68 -3.97
CA PHE A 13 -13.91 -1.15 -4.13
C PHE A 13 -13.83 -2.69 -4.03
N PRO A 14 -14.49 -3.42 -4.95
CA PRO A 14 -14.63 -4.87 -4.85
C PRO A 14 -13.30 -5.60 -4.94
N HIS A 15 -12.35 -5.11 -5.73
CA HIS A 15 -11.04 -5.76 -5.86
C HIS A 15 -10.23 -5.67 -4.57
N CYS A 16 -10.19 -4.51 -3.93
CA CYS A 16 -9.53 -4.33 -2.64
C CYS A 16 -10.21 -5.17 -1.55
N ALA A 17 -11.55 -5.12 -1.45
CA ALA A 17 -12.30 -5.89 -0.46
C ALA A 17 -12.13 -7.41 -0.65
N PHE A 18 -12.16 -7.88 -1.90
CA PHE A 18 -11.93 -9.28 -2.24
C PHE A 18 -10.50 -9.72 -1.93
N ALA A 19 -9.50 -8.91 -2.25
CA ALA A 19 -8.10 -9.18 -1.93
C ALA A 19 -7.87 -9.27 -0.41
N LEU A 20 -8.44 -8.34 0.37
CA LEU A 20 -8.44 -8.39 1.84
C LEU A 20 -9.09 -9.67 2.38
N ALA A 21 -10.19 -10.12 1.76
CA ALA A 21 -10.89 -11.34 2.17
C ALA A 21 -10.09 -12.61 1.87
N ILE A 22 -9.53 -12.74 0.66
CA ILE A 22 -8.69 -13.87 0.26
C ILE A 22 -7.43 -13.95 1.13
N ALA A 23 -6.79 -12.81 1.38
CA ALA A 23 -5.61 -12.76 2.25
C ALA A 23 -5.93 -12.93 3.74
N LEU A 24 -7.21 -13.17 4.09
CA LEU A 24 -7.69 -13.36 5.47
C LEU A 24 -7.31 -12.21 6.41
N ILE A 25 -7.18 -11.01 5.84
CA ILE A 25 -6.81 -9.79 6.56
C ILE A 25 -7.97 -8.78 6.64
N TYR A 26 -9.12 -9.09 6.02
CA TYR A 26 -10.32 -8.27 6.13
C TYR A 26 -10.71 -8.12 7.61
N PRO A 27 -10.90 -6.88 8.10
CA PRO A 27 -11.05 -6.62 9.52
C PRO A 27 -12.46 -6.98 10.01
N ASN A 28 -12.65 -8.23 10.44
CA ASN A 28 -13.87 -8.71 11.08
C ASN A 28 -13.56 -9.20 12.51
N GLN A 29 -14.15 -8.56 13.52
CA GLN A 29 -13.91 -8.84 14.93
C GLN A 29 -14.40 -10.24 15.35
N HIS A 30 -15.51 -10.72 14.80
CA HIS A 30 -16.07 -12.04 15.16
C HIS A 30 -15.19 -13.21 14.72
N ASN A 31 -14.30 -12.99 13.75
CA ASN A 31 -13.46 -14.03 13.16
C ASN A 31 -11.99 -13.95 13.58
N PHE A 32 -11.64 -13.14 14.61
CA PHE A 32 -10.25 -12.96 15.04
C PHE A 32 -9.55 -14.30 15.35
N HIS A 33 -10.15 -15.15 16.19
CA HIS A 33 -9.57 -16.47 16.53
C HIS A 33 -9.41 -17.36 15.29
N LYS A 34 -10.38 -17.36 14.38
CA LYS A 34 -10.29 -18.13 13.12
C LYS A 34 -9.13 -17.62 12.26
N ARG A 35 -8.97 -16.31 12.13
CA ARG A 35 -7.86 -15.69 11.37
C ARG A 35 -6.50 -16.01 11.99
N ALA A 36 -6.40 -15.97 13.32
CA ALA A 36 -5.17 -16.34 14.04
C ALA A 36 -4.80 -17.82 13.83
N ILE A 37 -5.80 -18.73 13.91
CA ILE A 37 -5.59 -20.15 13.64
C ILE A 37 -5.13 -20.37 12.20
N VAL A 38 -5.77 -19.73 11.22
CA VAL A 38 -5.35 -19.88 9.82
C VAL A 38 -3.96 -19.29 9.58
N PHE A 39 -3.61 -18.17 10.21
CA PHE A 39 -2.24 -17.64 10.15
C PHE A 39 -1.22 -18.65 10.69
N LEU A 40 -1.49 -19.28 11.83
CA LEU A 40 -0.63 -20.33 12.38
C LEU A 40 -0.53 -21.54 11.44
N ILE A 41 -1.63 -21.94 10.79
CA ILE A 41 -1.62 -23.00 9.78
C ILE A 41 -0.75 -22.60 8.58
N VAL A 42 -0.87 -21.38 8.07
CA VAL A 42 -0.04 -20.89 6.96
C VAL A 42 1.44 -20.90 7.34
N VAL A 43 1.79 -20.44 8.55
CA VAL A 43 3.18 -20.50 9.06
C VAL A 43 3.65 -21.95 9.17
N ALA A 44 2.82 -22.86 9.68
CA ALA A 44 3.15 -24.28 9.81
C ALA A 44 3.34 -24.96 8.44
N ILE A 45 2.50 -24.66 7.45
CA ILE A 45 2.66 -25.18 6.08
C ILE A 45 3.97 -24.69 5.47
N ASN A 46 4.36 -23.44 5.74
CA ASN A 46 5.59 -22.84 5.22
C ASN A 46 6.84 -23.21 6.04
N SER A 47 6.72 -23.87 7.20
CA SER A 47 7.84 -24.02 8.14
C SER A 47 8.99 -24.86 7.58
N LEU A 48 8.67 -25.89 6.77
CA LEU A 48 9.69 -26.75 6.14
C LEU A 48 10.55 -25.97 5.14
N ILE A 49 9.91 -25.10 4.36
CA ILE A 49 10.62 -24.30 3.34
C ILE A 49 11.36 -23.13 3.98
N LEU A 50 10.79 -22.52 5.03
CA LEU A 50 11.51 -21.55 5.85
C LEU A 50 12.76 -22.20 6.50
N TYR A 51 12.65 -23.44 6.97
CA TYR A 51 13.79 -24.19 7.49
C TYR A 51 14.90 -24.37 6.45
N TRP A 52 14.59 -24.86 5.24
CA TRP A 52 15.57 -24.97 4.16
C TRP A 52 16.15 -23.61 3.77
N PHE A 53 15.32 -22.58 3.73
CA PHE A 53 15.73 -21.21 3.42
C PHE A 53 16.75 -20.66 4.44
N PHE A 54 16.47 -20.77 5.74
CA PHE A 54 17.39 -20.28 6.78
C PHE A 54 18.70 -21.07 6.82
N ILE A 55 18.64 -22.39 6.64
CA ILE A 55 19.85 -23.20 6.55
C ILE A 55 20.70 -22.81 5.35
N TYR A 56 20.07 -22.58 4.19
CA TYR A 56 20.80 -22.19 3.00
C TYR A 56 21.42 -20.79 3.13
N LEU A 57 20.70 -19.83 3.71
CA LEU A 57 21.28 -18.52 4.05
C LEU A 57 22.49 -18.65 4.98
N PHE A 58 22.40 -19.51 6.00
CA PHE A 58 23.51 -19.76 6.92
C PHE A 58 24.71 -20.43 6.21
N LYS A 59 24.45 -21.37 5.28
CA LYS A 59 25.47 -21.98 4.44
C LYS A 59 26.18 -20.93 3.56
N CYS A 60 25.43 -20.09 2.84
CA CYS A 60 26.00 -19.01 2.04
C CYS A 60 26.82 -18.03 2.87
N LEU A 61 26.41 -17.75 4.10
CA LEU A 61 27.15 -16.87 5.02
C LEU A 61 28.50 -17.50 5.44
N ILE A 62 28.53 -18.80 5.74
CA ILE A 62 29.77 -19.52 6.08
C ILE A 62 30.69 -19.64 4.87
N GLU A 63 30.14 -19.95 3.70
CA GLU A 63 30.90 -20.10 2.45
C GLU A 63 31.30 -18.74 1.84
N LEU A 64 30.87 -17.62 2.44
CA LEU A 64 31.08 -16.26 1.94
C LEU A 64 30.60 -16.05 0.49
N ASP A 65 29.55 -16.77 0.10
CA ASP A 65 28.90 -16.64 -1.20
C ASP A 65 27.93 -15.45 -1.21
N MET A 66 28.51 -14.26 -1.38
CA MET A 66 27.80 -12.99 -1.31
C MET A 66 26.72 -12.86 -2.40
N TYR A 67 26.89 -13.52 -3.55
CA TYR A 67 25.92 -13.51 -4.64
C TYR A 67 24.65 -14.28 -4.25
N ASN A 68 24.80 -15.54 -3.84
CA ASN A 68 23.67 -16.37 -3.44
C ASN A 68 23.03 -15.85 -2.14
N LEU A 69 23.83 -15.30 -1.22
CA LEU A 69 23.34 -14.66 0.00
C LEU A 69 22.44 -13.46 -0.33
N SER A 70 22.92 -12.50 -1.12
CA SER A 70 22.17 -11.28 -1.48
C SER A 70 20.88 -11.60 -2.22
N ARG A 71 20.93 -12.57 -3.14
CA ARG A 71 19.75 -13.03 -3.89
C ARG A 71 18.66 -13.56 -2.96
N ASN A 72 19.03 -14.41 -2.00
CA ASN A 72 18.06 -15.02 -1.10
C ASN A 72 17.57 -14.04 -0.02
N ILE A 73 18.41 -13.14 0.48
CA ILE A 73 17.98 -12.04 1.37
C ILE A 73 16.90 -11.19 0.69
N THR A 74 17.05 -10.89 -0.59
CA THR A 74 16.09 -10.09 -1.34
C THR A 74 14.70 -10.75 -1.37
N ILE A 75 14.63 -12.08 -1.50
CA ILE A 75 13.37 -12.84 -1.40
C ILE A 75 12.86 -12.87 0.05
N ALA A 76 13.77 -12.98 1.04
CA ALA A 76 13.45 -12.92 2.45
C ALA A 76 12.70 -11.63 2.83
N ILE A 77 13.08 -10.50 2.25
CA ILE A 77 12.45 -9.21 2.51
C ILE A 77 10.95 -9.24 2.17
N LEU A 78 10.57 -9.84 1.03
CA LEU A 78 9.17 -9.99 0.65
C LEU A 78 8.41 -10.90 1.63
N ALA A 79 9.00 -12.04 1.99
CA ALA A 79 8.41 -12.97 2.95
C ALA A 79 8.24 -12.31 4.33
N ALA A 80 9.26 -11.57 4.80
CA ALA A 80 9.23 -10.84 6.05
C ALA A 80 8.14 -9.77 6.05
N LEU A 81 7.99 -9.00 4.96
CA LEU A 81 6.90 -8.04 4.81
C LEU A 81 5.53 -8.72 4.84
N PHE A 82 5.36 -9.86 4.18
CA PHE A 82 4.11 -10.63 4.22
C PHE A 82 3.74 -11.07 5.64
N PHE A 83 4.68 -11.63 6.40
CA PHE A 83 4.43 -12.07 7.78
C PHE A 83 4.19 -10.88 8.71
N PHE A 84 5.05 -9.86 8.64
CA PHE A 84 4.90 -8.61 9.40
C PHE A 84 3.51 -8.02 9.18
N LYS A 85 3.11 -7.85 7.92
CA LYS A 85 1.85 -7.24 7.56
C LYS A 85 0.65 -8.07 7.99
N SER A 86 0.71 -9.39 7.79
CA SER A 86 -0.34 -10.30 8.26
C SER A 86 -0.54 -10.19 9.76
N PHE A 87 0.52 -10.17 10.55
CA PHE A 87 0.44 -9.97 11.99
C PHE A 87 -0.07 -8.56 12.35
N TYR A 88 0.54 -7.52 11.75
CA TYR A 88 0.26 -6.12 12.02
C TYR A 88 -1.20 -5.74 11.75
N VAL A 89 -1.76 -6.15 10.61
CA VAL A 89 -3.17 -5.87 10.25
C VAL A 89 -4.15 -6.61 11.17
N ASN A 90 -3.79 -7.82 11.63
CA ASN A 90 -4.58 -8.51 12.64
C ASN A 90 -4.54 -7.77 14.00
N TRP A 91 -3.37 -7.26 14.40
CA TRP A 91 -3.23 -6.47 15.62
C TRP A 91 -4.03 -5.16 15.57
N LYS A 92 -3.97 -4.43 14.44
CA LYS A 92 -4.71 -3.18 14.19
C LYS A 92 -6.14 -3.40 13.66
N ALA A 93 -6.68 -4.62 13.72
CA ALA A 93 -7.94 -4.97 13.04
C ALA A 93 -9.13 -4.12 13.50
N LYS A 94 -9.19 -3.72 14.77
CA LYS A 94 -10.28 -2.86 15.28
C LYS A 94 -10.26 -1.48 14.63
N THR A 95 -9.14 -0.76 14.73
CA THR A 95 -9.01 0.58 14.13
C THR A 95 -9.19 0.52 12.62
N PHE A 96 -8.67 -0.52 11.97
CA PHE A 96 -8.84 -0.71 10.53
C PHE A 96 -10.30 -0.96 10.12
N ALA A 97 -11.06 -1.76 10.88
CA ALA A 97 -12.51 -1.93 10.66
C ALA A 97 -13.26 -0.60 10.79
N GLU A 98 -12.95 0.18 11.83
CA GLU A 98 -13.58 1.48 12.07
C GLU A 98 -13.28 2.47 10.93
N LEU A 99 -12.06 2.45 10.40
CA LEU A 99 -11.66 3.26 9.24
C LEU A 99 -12.47 2.89 7.98
N LEU A 100 -12.56 1.60 7.64
CA LEU A 100 -13.34 1.15 6.48
C LEU A 100 -14.84 1.42 6.63
N ASN A 101 -15.35 1.32 7.87
CA ASN A 101 -16.74 1.65 8.16
C ASN A 101 -17.03 3.14 8.00
N LYS A 102 -16.12 4.02 8.44
CA LYS A 102 -16.24 5.48 8.20
C LYS A 102 -16.33 5.79 6.71
N ILE A 103 -15.47 5.18 5.89
CA ILE A 103 -15.53 5.30 4.42
C ILE A 103 -16.90 4.85 3.90
N THR A 104 -17.41 3.71 4.37
CA THR A 104 -18.74 3.21 3.97
C THR A 104 -19.86 4.19 4.32
N ILE A 105 -19.87 4.72 5.54
CA ILE A 105 -20.89 5.67 6.01
C ILE A 105 -20.86 6.94 5.15
N ASP A 106 -19.68 7.48 4.86
CA ASP A 106 -19.53 8.67 4.03
C ASP A 106 -20.00 8.45 2.60
N LEU A 107 -19.61 7.34 1.97
CA LEU A 107 -20.05 6.99 0.61
C LEU A 107 -21.58 6.89 0.54
N LEU A 108 -22.20 6.26 1.53
CA LEU A 108 -23.66 6.14 1.58
C LEU A 108 -24.35 7.49 1.78
N LYS A 109 -23.76 8.38 2.62
CA LYS A 109 -24.23 9.75 2.83
C LYS A 109 -24.25 10.56 1.53
N GLY A 110 -23.27 10.34 0.65
CA GLY A 110 -23.19 11.00 -0.66
C GLY A 110 -24.43 10.87 -1.54
N ASN A 111 -25.26 9.83 -1.37
CA ASN A 111 -26.48 9.64 -2.15
C ASN A 111 -27.59 10.66 -1.84
N TYR A 112 -27.53 11.30 -0.67
CA TYR A 112 -28.55 12.25 -0.20
C TYR A 112 -28.11 13.70 -0.35
N LEU A 113 -26.94 13.93 -0.96
CA LEU A 113 -26.41 15.26 -1.23
C LEU A 113 -26.75 15.69 -2.66
N ASP A 114 -26.74 17.01 -2.88
CA ASP A 114 -26.97 17.65 -4.16
C ASP A 114 -25.95 17.19 -5.23
N GLU A 115 -26.30 17.35 -6.52
CA GLU A 115 -25.53 16.83 -7.66
C GLU A 115 -24.07 17.32 -7.71
N ASP A 116 -23.82 18.55 -7.29
CA ASP A 116 -22.50 19.14 -7.20
C ASP A 116 -21.60 18.38 -6.21
N TYR A 117 -22.11 18.05 -5.01
CA TYR A 117 -21.40 17.18 -4.07
C TYR A 117 -21.18 15.80 -4.68
N GLN A 118 -22.19 15.21 -5.33
CA GLN A 118 -22.06 13.90 -5.95
C GLN A 118 -20.96 13.87 -7.01
N SER A 119 -20.77 14.95 -7.77
CA SER A 119 -19.68 15.06 -8.76
C SER A 119 -18.29 14.98 -8.10
N ILE A 120 -18.14 15.57 -6.90
CA ILE A 120 -16.91 15.49 -6.10
C ILE A 120 -16.68 14.05 -5.64
N TYR A 121 -17.73 13.38 -5.13
CA TYR A 121 -17.64 11.95 -4.76
C TYR A 121 -17.18 11.08 -5.93
N GLU A 122 -17.79 11.24 -7.12
CA GLU A 122 -17.41 10.47 -8.31
C GLU A 122 -15.94 10.63 -8.68
N HIS A 123 -15.44 11.88 -8.67
CA HIS A 123 -14.05 12.17 -8.98
C HIS A 123 -13.09 11.42 -8.05
N TYR A 124 -13.29 11.53 -6.73
CA TYR A 124 -12.41 10.89 -5.76
C TYR A 124 -12.60 9.37 -5.69
N ILE A 125 -13.81 8.85 -5.93
CA ILE A 125 -14.05 7.40 -6.06
C ILE A 125 -13.28 6.85 -7.27
N LYS A 126 -13.26 7.57 -8.40
CA LYS A 126 -12.50 7.19 -9.59
C LYS A 126 -10.99 7.14 -9.31
N LEU A 127 -10.46 8.11 -8.57
CA LEU A 127 -9.06 8.10 -8.12
C LEU A 127 -8.77 6.92 -7.17
N GLY A 128 -9.68 6.61 -6.24
CA GLY A 128 -9.54 5.43 -5.37
C GLY A 128 -9.57 4.12 -6.16
N LYS A 129 -10.42 4.05 -7.19
CA LYS A 129 -10.48 2.90 -8.12
C LYS A 129 -9.21 2.76 -8.94
N LEU A 130 -8.60 3.86 -9.36
CA LEU A 130 -7.28 3.83 -10.00
C LEU A 130 -6.24 3.24 -9.03
N GLY A 131 -6.23 3.71 -7.77
CA GLY A 131 -5.34 3.21 -6.72
C GLY A 131 -5.45 1.70 -6.49
N GLN A 132 -6.66 1.14 -6.33
CA GLN A 132 -6.81 -0.31 -6.17
C GLN A 132 -6.34 -1.08 -7.41
N THR A 133 -6.56 -0.54 -8.63
CA THR A 133 -6.15 -1.21 -9.87
C THR A 133 -4.63 -1.27 -9.97
N CYS A 134 -3.93 -0.18 -9.65
CA CYS A 134 -2.46 -0.18 -9.58
C CYS A 134 -1.94 -1.27 -8.62
N TRP A 135 -2.57 -1.42 -7.46
CA TRP A 135 -2.19 -2.41 -6.44
C TRP A 135 -2.58 -3.85 -6.75
N ILE A 136 -3.37 -4.12 -7.79
CA ILE A 136 -3.54 -5.48 -8.33
C ILE A 136 -2.29 -5.86 -9.14
N PHE A 137 -1.82 -4.96 -10.00
CA PHE A 137 -0.72 -5.27 -10.92
C PHE A 137 0.65 -5.30 -10.25
N ILE A 138 0.92 -4.39 -9.31
CA ILE A 138 2.24 -4.30 -8.65
C ILE A 138 2.67 -5.63 -8.00
N PRO A 139 1.86 -6.28 -7.14
CA PRO A 139 2.26 -7.53 -6.49
C PRO A 139 2.32 -8.72 -7.45
N ILE A 140 1.47 -8.73 -8.48
CA ILE A 140 1.51 -9.75 -9.53
C ILE A 140 2.83 -9.66 -10.27
N LEU A 141 3.26 -8.46 -10.68
CA LEU A 141 4.54 -8.27 -11.34
C LEU A 141 5.72 -8.68 -10.44
N LEU A 142 5.68 -8.27 -9.16
CA LEU A 142 6.72 -8.60 -8.16
C LEU A 142 6.88 -10.10 -7.94
N SER A 143 5.78 -10.85 -7.87
CA SER A 143 5.80 -12.28 -7.54
C SER A 143 5.95 -13.19 -8.77
N SER A 144 5.22 -12.90 -9.85
CA SER A 144 5.16 -13.78 -11.03
C SER A 144 6.40 -13.73 -11.91
N GLN A 145 7.24 -12.69 -11.81
CA GLN A 145 8.47 -12.60 -12.61
C GLN A 145 9.42 -13.80 -12.39
N PHE A 146 9.53 -14.34 -11.17
CA PHE A 146 10.45 -15.45 -10.88
C PHE A 146 9.96 -16.77 -11.49
N PRO A 147 8.69 -17.19 -11.29
CA PRO A 147 8.15 -18.36 -11.98
C PRO A 147 8.15 -18.22 -13.51
N ILE A 148 7.81 -17.04 -14.04
CA ILE A 148 7.80 -16.81 -15.49
C ILE A 148 9.21 -16.98 -16.05
N TYR A 149 10.22 -16.35 -15.42
CA TYR A 149 11.60 -16.48 -15.85
C TYR A 149 12.07 -17.94 -15.82
N ALA A 150 11.88 -18.64 -14.70
CA ALA A 150 12.30 -20.04 -14.56
C ALA A 150 11.58 -20.98 -15.55
N GLY A 151 10.28 -20.76 -15.77
CA GLY A 151 9.49 -21.53 -16.74
C GLY A 151 9.98 -21.30 -18.17
N VAL A 152 10.20 -20.04 -18.57
CA VAL A 152 10.71 -19.70 -19.91
C VAL A 152 12.10 -20.30 -20.14
N CYS A 153 13.02 -20.18 -19.18
CA CYS A 153 14.37 -20.75 -19.28
C CYS A 153 14.32 -22.28 -19.40
N THR A 154 13.49 -22.95 -18.59
CA THR A 154 13.35 -24.41 -18.63
C THR A 154 12.76 -24.89 -19.97
N ILE A 155 11.75 -24.19 -20.49
CA ILE A 155 11.17 -24.49 -21.81
C ILE A 155 12.20 -24.27 -22.92
N TYR A 156 12.92 -23.15 -22.88
CA TYR A 156 13.95 -22.82 -23.85
C TYR A 156 15.07 -23.87 -23.89
N GLU A 157 15.59 -24.27 -22.73
CA GLU A 157 16.63 -25.31 -22.65
C GLU A 157 16.10 -26.69 -23.06
N SER A 158 14.84 -27.02 -22.75
CA SER A 158 14.22 -28.26 -23.21
C SER A 158 14.05 -28.34 -24.73
N ILE A 159 13.95 -27.20 -25.42
CA ILE A 159 13.79 -27.15 -26.88
C ILE A 159 15.16 -27.20 -27.58
N ILE A 160 16.19 -26.58 -26.99
CA ILE A 160 17.48 -26.36 -27.66
C ILE A 160 18.55 -27.36 -27.24
N SER A 161 18.54 -27.80 -25.98
CA SER A 161 19.59 -28.67 -25.45
C SER A 161 19.10 -30.11 -25.32
N ASP A 162 19.91 -31.07 -25.77
CA ASP A 162 19.63 -32.50 -25.62
C ASP A 162 19.63 -32.97 -24.15
N VAL A 163 20.19 -32.17 -23.24
CA VAL A 163 20.30 -32.47 -21.80
C VAL A 163 19.08 -31.96 -21.01
N GLY A 164 18.38 -30.92 -21.50
CA GLY A 164 17.14 -30.41 -20.88
C GLY A 164 17.30 -29.96 -19.42
N ARG A 165 18.17 -28.98 -19.15
CA ARG A 165 18.39 -28.51 -17.77
C ARG A 165 17.15 -27.77 -17.23
N ARG A 166 16.83 -28.05 -15.97
CA ARG A 166 15.67 -27.49 -15.25
C ARG A 166 16.11 -26.32 -14.38
N HIS A 167 15.36 -25.21 -14.44
CA HIS A 167 15.63 -24.02 -13.64
C HIS A 167 14.66 -23.93 -12.46
N MET A 168 15.19 -23.80 -11.25
CA MET A 168 14.39 -23.59 -10.04
C MET A 168 13.93 -22.12 -9.97
N ILE A 169 12.71 -21.89 -9.50
CA ILE A 169 12.13 -20.54 -9.33
C ILE A 169 12.97 -19.69 -8.38
N HIS A 170 13.35 -20.30 -7.26
CA HIS A 170 14.29 -19.74 -6.31
C HIS A 170 15.46 -20.72 -6.19
N GLU A 171 16.65 -20.24 -6.51
CA GLU A 171 17.88 -21.02 -6.45
C GLU A 171 18.32 -21.17 -4.98
N ILE A 172 17.71 -22.15 -4.33
CA ILE A 172 17.95 -22.60 -2.94
C ILE A 172 18.38 -24.06 -3.01
N GLN A 173 19.46 -24.41 -2.30
CA GLN A 173 19.83 -25.83 -2.14
C GLN A 173 19.01 -26.45 -1.02
N LEU A 174 18.20 -27.45 -1.37
CA LEU A 174 17.36 -28.18 -0.41
C LEU A 174 18.23 -29.17 0.35
N LYS A 175 18.68 -28.80 1.56
CA LYS A 175 19.49 -29.69 2.41
C LYS A 175 18.82 -31.07 2.56
N HIS A 176 19.62 -32.13 2.40
CA HIS A 176 19.22 -33.55 2.32
C HIS A 176 18.60 -34.01 0.99
N LEU A 177 18.30 -33.08 0.07
CA LEU A 177 17.74 -33.35 -1.26
C LEU A 177 18.58 -32.67 -2.36
N GLU A 178 19.81 -32.24 -2.07
CA GLU A 178 20.65 -31.43 -2.96
C GLU A 178 20.88 -32.13 -4.31
N ASP A 179 21.12 -33.44 -4.28
CA ASP A 179 21.39 -34.25 -5.47
C ASP A 179 20.14 -34.60 -6.28
N ARG A 180 18.95 -34.58 -5.66
CA ARG A 180 17.68 -35.04 -6.27
C ARG A 180 16.66 -33.94 -6.51
N GLN A 181 16.97 -32.69 -6.16
CA GLN A 181 16.03 -31.56 -6.25
C GLN A 181 15.56 -31.24 -7.69
N TYR A 182 16.31 -31.66 -8.70
CA TYR A 182 15.96 -31.51 -10.11
C TYR A 182 15.20 -32.71 -10.67
N ASP A 183 15.15 -33.82 -9.94
CA ASP A 183 14.48 -35.05 -10.36
C ASP A 183 12.97 -34.95 -10.18
N THR A 184 12.23 -35.64 -11.03
CA THR A 184 10.78 -35.84 -10.85
C THR A 184 10.57 -36.81 -9.67
N PRO A 185 9.66 -36.52 -8.72
CA PRO A 185 8.65 -35.45 -8.70
C PRO A 185 9.03 -34.18 -7.88
N TYR A 186 10.25 -34.10 -7.34
CA TYR A 186 10.64 -33.04 -6.40
C TYR A 186 10.62 -31.65 -7.05
N TYR A 187 11.13 -31.55 -8.29
CA TYR A 187 11.14 -30.31 -9.05
C TYR A 187 9.72 -29.76 -9.25
N GLU A 188 8.80 -30.59 -9.73
CA GLU A 188 7.42 -30.20 -10.04
C GLU A 188 6.66 -29.82 -8.76
N LEU A 189 6.90 -30.53 -7.66
CA LEU A 189 6.32 -30.18 -6.36
C LEU A 189 6.80 -28.83 -5.84
N MET A 190 8.10 -28.55 -5.95
CA MET A 190 8.67 -27.26 -5.55
C MET A 190 8.19 -26.12 -6.47
N PHE A 191 8.07 -26.38 -7.77
CA PHE A 191 7.55 -25.42 -8.72
C PHE A 191 6.08 -25.07 -8.41
N ALA A 192 5.24 -26.09 -8.23
CA ALA A 192 3.83 -25.93 -7.86
C ALA A 192 3.66 -25.20 -6.53
N TYR A 193 4.50 -25.52 -5.53
CA TYR A 193 4.48 -24.82 -4.24
C TYR A 193 4.73 -23.31 -4.40
N ASN A 194 5.78 -22.92 -5.13
CA ASN A 194 6.12 -21.51 -5.32
C ASN A 194 5.03 -20.75 -6.10
N LEU A 195 4.36 -21.41 -7.06
CA LEU A 195 3.18 -20.83 -7.72
C LEU A 195 2.03 -20.55 -6.74
N VAL A 196 1.75 -21.49 -5.83
CA VAL A 196 0.75 -21.29 -4.78
C VAL A 196 1.13 -20.11 -3.89
N GLN A 197 2.40 -19.95 -3.53
CA GLN A 197 2.85 -18.79 -2.74
C GLN A 197 2.62 -17.46 -3.47
N CYS A 198 2.83 -17.39 -4.79
CA CYS A 198 2.56 -16.17 -5.56
C CYS A 198 1.06 -15.78 -5.51
N ILE A 199 0.17 -16.77 -5.55
CA ILE A 199 -1.28 -16.59 -5.45
C ILE A 199 -1.70 -16.14 -4.05
N VAL A 200 -1.05 -16.65 -3.00
CA VAL A 200 -1.35 -16.27 -1.60
C VAL A 200 -0.80 -14.89 -1.25
N LEU A 201 0.38 -14.55 -1.77
CA LEU A 201 1.07 -13.30 -1.45
C LEU A 201 0.39 -12.09 -2.11
N SER A 202 0.00 -12.20 -3.38
CA SER A 202 -0.52 -11.05 -4.14
C SER A 202 -1.75 -10.37 -3.51
N PRO A 203 -2.79 -11.10 -3.06
CA PRO A 203 -3.95 -10.51 -2.39
C PRO A 203 -3.61 -9.78 -1.08
N ASN A 204 -2.57 -10.20 -0.36
CA ASN A 204 -2.15 -9.56 0.89
C ASN A 204 -1.66 -8.14 0.62
N PHE A 205 -0.78 -7.99 -0.37
CA PHE A 205 -0.30 -6.68 -0.85
C PHE A 205 -1.45 -5.85 -1.44
N ALA A 206 -2.16 -6.40 -2.42
CA ALA A 206 -3.25 -5.71 -3.12
C ALA A 206 -4.38 -5.23 -2.19
N GLY A 207 -4.71 -6.00 -1.15
CA GLY A 207 -5.76 -5.67 -0.20
C GLY A 207 -5.42 -4.44 0.64
N PHE A 208 -4.43 -4.56 1.53
CA PHE A 208 -4.14 -3.52 2.52
C PHE A 208 -3.37 -2.32 1.96
N ASP A 209 -2.48 -2.52 0.98
CA ASP A 209 -1.77 -1.39 0.35
C ASP A 209 -2.73 -0.64 -0.59
N GLY A 210 -3.63 -1.38 -1.26
CA GLY A 210 -4.75 -0.80 -2.00
C GLY A 210 -5.68 0.01 -1.10
N SER A 211 -5.99 -0.46 0.12
CA SER A 211 -6.84 0.29 1.05
C SER A 211 -6.18 1.57 1.56
N PHE A 212 -4.85 1.64 1.62
CA PHE A 212 -4.13 2.89 1.91
C PHE A 212 -4.40 3.96 0.84
N CYS A 213 -4.29 3.61 -0.45
CA CYS A 213 -4.59 4.53 -1.56
C CYS A 213 -6.06 5.00 -1.55
N ILE A 214 -6.99 4.11 -1.17
CA ILE A 214 -8.40 4.45 -1.03
C ILE A 214 -8.61 5.40 0.16
N ALA A 215 -8.05 5.09 1.33
CA ALA A 215 -8.24 5.90 2.54
C ALA A 215 -7.64 7.30 2.39
N THR A 216 -6.44 7.42 1.81
CA THR A 216 -5.80 8.72 1.55
C THR A 216 -6.59 9.56 0.56
N THR A 217 -7.08 8.95 -0.52
CA THR A 217 -7.99 9.60 -1.48
C THR A 217 -9.32 10.00 -0.83
N HIS A 218 -9.86 9.19 0.07
CA HIS A 218 -11.09 9.50 0.81
C HIS A 218 -10.93 10.67 1.78
N LEU A 219 -9.76 10.79 2.42
CA LEU A 219 -9.46 11.98 3.21
C LEU A 219 -9.42 13.23 2.32
N ARG A 220 -8.82 13.17 1.14
CA ARG A 220 -8.85 14.28 0.16
C ARG A 220 -10.27 14.66 -0.25
N LEU A 221 -11.14 13.66 -0.46
CA LEU A 221 -12.57 13.88 -0.66
C LEU A 221 -13.17 14.67 0.50
N LYS A 222 -12.98 14.23 1.75
CA LYS A 222 -13.48 14.96 2.93
C LYS A 222 -13.01 16.43 2.97
N LEU A 223 -11.73 16.69 2.69
CA LEU A 223 -11.20 18.06 2.66
C LEU A 223 -11.86 18.91 1.57
N LYS A 224 -12.07 18.35 0.37
CA LYS A 224 -12.73 19.08 -0.71
C LYS A 224 -14.21 19.34 -0.44
N LEU A 225 -14.89 18.42 0.25
CA LEU A 225 -16.28 18.63 0.68
C LEU A 225 -16.39 19.77 1.69
N VAL A 226 -15.41 19.92 2.58
CA VAL A 226 -15.35 21.04 3.55
C VAL A 226 -15.27 22.38 2.81
N SER A 227 -14.30 22.53 1.90
CA SER A 227 -14.15 23.80 1.18
C SER A 227 -15.38 24.13 0.33
N HIS A 228 -15.93 23.12 -0.36
CA HIS A 228 -17.14 23.28 -1.16
C HIS A 228 -18.35 23.69 -0.31
N LYS A 229 -18.54 23.05 0.85
CA LYS A 229 -19.63 23.38 1.78
C LYS A 229 -19.52 24.80 2.32
N ILE A 230 -18.32 25.23 2.71
CA ILE A 230 -18.08 26.59 3.21
C ILE A 230 -18.36 27.61 2.10
N ARG A 231 -17.86 27.38 0.89
CA ARG A 231 -18.12 28.25 -0.25
C ARG A 231 -19.62 28.39 -0.55
N ARG A 232 -20.37 27.27 -0.56
CA ARG A 232 -21.83 27.30 -0.74
C ARG A 232 -22.56 28.02 0.38
N ALA A 233 -22.05 27.95 1.62
CA ALA A 233 -22.63 28.70 2.73
C ALA A 233 -22.66 30.20 2.43
N PHE A 234 -21.59 30.78 1.89
CA PHE A 234 -21.55 32.22 1.58
C PHE A 234 -22.44 32.63 0.41
N ILE A 235 -22.67 31.74 -0.56
CA ILE A 235 -23.47 32.02 -1.76
C ILE A 235 -24.97 31.86 -1.50
N GLU A 236 -25.37 30.84 -0.73
CA GLU A 236 -26.76 30.41 -0.64
C GLU A 236 -27.49 30.84 0.64
N SER A 237 -26.77 31.31 1.66
CA SER A 237 -27.41 31.70 2.92
C SER A 237 -28.29 32.93 2.73
N LYS A 238 -29.49 32.90 3.30
CA LYS A 238 -30.45 34.02 3.18
C LYS A 238 -30.28 35.06 4.27
N ASN A 239 -29.73 34.66 5.41
CA ASN A 239 -29.50 35.51 6.57
C ASN A 239 -28.22 35.09 7.31
N ARG A 240 -27.81 35.90 8.29
CA ARG A 240 -26.58 35.70 9.06
C ARG A 240 -26.61 34.45 9.92
N ASP A 241 -27.75 34.13 10.52
CA ASP A 241 -27.90 32.95 11.38
C ASP A 241 -27.75 31.64 10.59
N GLU A 242 -28.32 31.58 9.37
CA GLU A 242 -28.17 30.45 8.45
C GLU A 242 -26.71 30.30 7.99
N LEU A 243 -26.05 31.42 7.64
CA LEU A 243 -24.64 31.43 7.28
C LEU A 243 -23.77 30.88 8.42
N GLU A 244 -23.97 31.38 9.64
CA GLU A 244 -23.24 30.93 10.81
C GLU A 244 -23.46 29.43 11.05
N ALA A 245 -24.69 28.94 10.93
CA ALA A 245 -25.02 27.53 11.10
C ALA A 245 -24.33 26.64 10.04
N ARG A 246 -24.39 27.03 8.76
CA ARG A 246 -23.75 26.28 7.66
C ARG A 246 -22.22 26.28 7.77
N VAL A 247 -21.60 27.41 8.15
CA VAL A 247 -20.15 27.50 8.38
C VAL A 247 -19.74 26.61 9.55
N LYS A 248 -20.50 26.60 10.65
CA LYS A 248 -20.27 25.66 11.77
C LYS A 248 -20.37 24.20 11.34
N GLU A 249 -21.27 23.87 10.43
CA GLU A 249 -21.36 22.51 9.88
C GLU A 249 -20.09 22.16 9.07
N GLY A 250 -19.60 23.07 8.22
CA GLY A 250 -18.33 22.90 7.52
C GLY A 250 -17.14 22.71 8.46
N ILE A 251 -17.10 23.45 9.58
CA ILE A 251 -16.08 23.29 10.62
C ILE A 251 -16.16 21.91 11.28
N ARG A 252 -17.36 21.41 11.56
CA ARG A 252 -17.54 20.07 12.11
C ARG A 252 -17.05 19.00 11.13
N ASP A 253 -17.34 19.15 9.84
CA ASP A 253 -16.85 18.23 8.81
C ASP A 253 -15.30 18.28 8.70
N HIS A 254 -14.69 19.46 8.88
CA HIS A 254 -13.23 19.59 8.95
C HIS A 254 -12.64 18.86 10.15
N GLN A 255 -13.24 19.01 11.33
CA GLN A 255 -12.82 18.27 12.54
C GLN A 255 -12.93 16.75 12.34
N GLU A 256 -13.97 16.30 11.65
CA GLU A 256 -14.13 14.88 11.31
C GLU A 256 -13.04 14.41 10.33
N ALA A 257 -12.68 15.23 9.34
CA ALA A 257 -11.56 14.94 8.44
C ALA A 257 -10.22 14.84 9.20
N LEU A 258 -9.96 15.73 10.15
CA LEU A 258 -8.77 15.66 11.01
C LEU A 258 -8.77 14.42 11.91
N LYS A 259 -9.93 13.98 12.39
CA LYS A 259 -10.04 12.71 13.13
C LYS A 259 -9.75 11.52 12.22
N PHE A 260 -10.31 11.51 11.02
CA PHE A 260 -10.05 10.47 10.02
C PHE A 260 -8.56 10.41 9.64
N TYR A 261 -7.89 11.56 9.52
CA TYR A 261 -6.44 11.64 9.34
C TYR A 261 -5.66 10.94 10.47
N LYS A 262 -6.05 11.17 11.73
CA LYS A 262 -5.42 10.49 12.88
C LYS A 262 -5.65 8.98 12.84
N ASP A 263 -6.85 8.54 12.49
CA ASP A 263 -7.16 7.10 12.35
C ASP A 263 -6.34 6.46 11.22
N LEU A 264 -6.16 7.18 10.10
CA LEU A 264 -5.31 6.75 8.99
C LEU A 264 -3.85 6.62 9.44
N GLN A 265 -3.32 7.62 10.15
CA GLN A 265 -1.97 7.58 10.69
C GLN A 265 -1.76 6.43 11.70
N ASP A 266 -2.75 6.15 12.56
CA ASP A 266 -2.68 5.03 13.53
C ASP A 266 -2.69 3.64 12.86
N VAL A 267 -3.44 3.49 11.76
CA VAL A 267 -3.51 2.24 11.02
C VAL A 267 -2.25 2.03 10.17
N TYR A 268 -1.79 3.05 9.45
CA TYR A 268 -0.78 2.87 8.42
C TYR A 268 0.64 3.27 8.84
N GLY A 269 0.84 4.00 9.95
CA GLY A 269 2.15 4.52 10.37
C GLY A 269 3.24 3.44 10.48
N GLY A 270 3.00 2.38 11.24
CA GLY A 270 3.96 1.28 11.38
C GLY A 270 4.24 0.54 10.08
N TRP A 271 3.22 0.38 9.23
CA TRP A 271 3.38 -0.22 7.91
C TRP A 271 4.21 0.66 6.97
N LEU A 272 3.98 1.97 6.96
CA LEU A 272 4.74 2.93 6.17
C LEU A 272 6.23 2.88 6.54
N LEU A 273 6.57 2.80 7.84
CA LEU A 273 7.96 2.64 8.27
C LEU A 273 8.57 1.32 7.77
N ALA A 274 7.85 0.20 7.89
CA ALA A 274 8.31 -1.09 7.43
C ALA A 274 8.54 -1.12 5.92
N VAL A 275 7.63 -0.53 5.14
CA VAL A 275 7.77 -0.41 3.68
C VAL A 275 9.03 0.38 3.35
N PHE A 276 9.23 1.56 3.95
CA PHE A 276 10.41 2.39 3.70
C PHE A 276 11.73 1.63 3.93
N LEU A 277 11.89 0.96 5.07
CA LEU A 277 13.12 0.22 5.40
C LEU A 277 13.33 -0.94 4.42
N MET A 278 12.30 -1.75 4.23
CA MET A 278 12.39 -2.98 3.45
C MET A 278 12.59 -2.71 1.96
N THR A 279 11.91 -1.72 1.38
CA THR A 279 12.09 -1.38 -0.04
C THR A 279 13.45 -0.74 -0.31
N SER A 280 13.99 0.04 0.63
CA SER A 280 15.33 0.64 0.48
C SER A 280 16.41 -0.46 0.42
N ILE A 281 16.35 -1.43 1.33
CA ILE A 281 17.28 -2.57 1.33
C ILE A 281 17.07 -3.41 0.07
N LEU A 282 15.81 -3.66 -0.32
CA LEU A 282 15.45 -4.42 -1.52
C LEU A 282 16.09 -3.83 -2.79
N ILE A 283 15.93 -2.52 -3.02
CA ILE A 283 16.49 -1.84 -4.20
C ILE A 283 18.02 -1.90 -4.16
N SER A 284 18.63 -1.63 -3.01
CA SER A 284 20.09 -1.65 -2.84
C SER A 284 20.69 -3.02 -3.18
N LEU A 285 20.09 -4.11 -2.66
CA LEU A 285 20.56 -5.47 -2.91
C LEU A 285 20.40 -5.90 -4.37
N ASN A 286 19.33 -5.49 -5.05
CA ASN A 286 19.18 -5.79 -6.48
C ASN A 286 20.19 -5.05 -7.35
N LEU A 287 20.57 -3.81 -7.00
CA LEU A 287 21.65 -3.11 -7.68
C LEU A 287 23.00 -3.83 -7.46
N TYR A 288 23.26 -4.26 -6.22
CA TYR A 288 24.46 -5.03 -5.89
C TYR A 288 24.52 -6.38 -6.63
N LEU A 289 23.40 -7.08 -6.79
CA LEU A 289 23.31 -8.32 -7.57
C LEU A 289 23.66 -8.12 -9.05
N ASN A 290 23.22 -7.03 -9.66
CA ASN A 290 23.60 -6.69 -11.04
C ASN A 290 25.11 -6.42 -11.15
N HIS A 291 25.70 -5.77 -10.15
CA HIS A 291 27.14 -5.55 -10.10
C HIS A 291 27.92 -6.87 -9.99
N LEU A 292 27.55 -7.74 -9.05
CA LEU A 292 28.18 -9.05 -8.88
C LEU A 292 28.04 -9.96 -10.10
N SER A 293 26.92 -9.87 -10.83
CA SER A 293 26.70 -10.67 -12.03
C SER A 293 27.58 -10.24 -13.22
N HIS A 294 28.32 -9.13 -13.13
CA HIS A 294 29.08 -8.49 -14.21
C HIS A 294 28.26 -8.23 -15.50
N ARG A 295 26.93 -8.35 -15.43
CA ARG A 295 25.95 -8.22 -16.51
C ARG A 295 24.65 -7.69 -15.91
N ILE A 296 23.88 -6.96 -16.71
CA ILE A 296 22.54 -6.54 -16.34
C ILE A 296 21.62 -7.76 -16.49
N ASP A 297 21.33 -8.42 -15.38
CA ASP A 297 20.38 -9.52 -15.36
C ASP A 297 18.95 -8.94 -15.36
N PRO A 298 18.11 -9.29 -16.36
CA PRO A 298 16.75 -8.79 -16.43
C PRO A 298 15.93 -9.14 -15.17
N LYS A 299 16.20 -10.27 -14.51
CA LYS A 299 15.47 -10.70 -13.30
C LYS A 299 15.62 -9.69 -12.15
N TYR A 300 16.86 -9.30 -11.83
CA TYR A 300 17.13 -8.36 -10.74
C TYR A 300 16.76 -6.93 -11.12
N THR A 301 16.90 -6.58 -12.40
CA THR A 301 16.54 -5.24 -12.90
C THR A 301 15.03 -5.01 -12.83
N ILE A 302 14.21 -5.95 -13.31
CA ILE A 302 12.74 -5.86 -13.23
C ILE A 302 12.29 -5.85 -11.77
N PHE A 303 12.96 -6.62 -10.90
CA PHE A 303 12.63 -6.65 -9.49
C PHE A 303 12.95 -5.32 -8.78
N ALA A 304 14.10 -4.70 -9.08
CA ALA A 304 14.45 -3.38 -8.60
C ALA A 304 13.41 -2.33 -9.04
N ILE A 305 13.08 -2.29 -10.34
CA ILE A 305 12.07 -1.36 -10.89
C ILE A 305 10.72 -1.55 -10.20
N SER A 306 10.33 -2.80 -9.95
CA SER A 306 9.08 -3.10 -9.24
C SER A 306 9.11 -2.59 -7.79
N GLY A 307 10.25 -2.70 -7.11
CA GLY A 307 10.48 -2.09 -5.79
C GLY A 307 10.38 -0.56 -5.81
N VAL A 308 10.91 0.08 -6.86
CA VAL A 308 10.78 1.54 -7.08
C VAL A 308 9.31 1.94 -7.24
N VAL A 309 8.55 1.23 -8.07
CA VAL A 309 7.11 1.49 -8.27
C VAL A 309 6.31 1.27 -6.98
N HIS A 310 6.67 0.23 -6.21
CA HIS A 310 6.08 -0.05 -4.91
C HIS A 310 6.30 1.10 -3.92
N MET A 311 7.49 1.72 -3.87
CA MET A 311 7.76 2.89 -3.01
C MET A 311 7.15 4.19 -3.56
N PHE A 312 7.13 4.36 -4.88
CA PHE A 312 6.56 5.54 -5.53
C PHE A 312 5.07 5.73 -5.19
N THR A 313 4.30 4.64 -5.22
CA THR A 313 2.85 4.67 -5.04
C THR A 313 2.41 5.32 -3.72
N PRO A 314 2.82 4.85 -2.52
CA PRO A 314 2.43 5.47 -1.26
C PRO A 314 2.91 6.92 -1.14
N CYS A 315 4.12 7.24 -1.62
CA CYS A 315 4.62 8.61 -1.66
C CYS A 315 3.76 9.53 -2.55
N HIS A 316 3.24 9.02 -3.66
CA HIS A 316 2.39 9.80 -4.58
C HIS A 316 1.04 10.14 -3.95
N PHE A 317 0.39 9.14 -3.36
CA PHE A 317 -0.89 9.35 -2.70
C PHE A 317 -0.75 10.26 -1.46
N ALA A 318 0.32 10.09 -0.68
CA ALA A 318 0.61 10.96 0.47
C ALA A 318 0.94 12.41 0.04
N SER A 319 1.71 12.60 -1.03
CA SER A 319 2.03 13.93 -1.56
C SER A 319 0.79 14.66 -2.10
N ASN A 320 -0.13 13.94 -2.75
CA ASN A 320 -1.39 14.52 -3.20
C ASN A 320 -2.31 14.88 -2.03
N LEU A 321 -2.28 14.11 -0.94
CA LEU A 321 -2.99 14.44 0.29
C LEU A 321 -2.42 15.71 0.93
N LEU A 322 -1.10 15.81 1.03
CA LEU A 322 -0.42 17.00 1.55
C LEU A 322 -0.83 18.25 0.76
N LYS A 323 -0.77 18.17 -0.57
CA LYS A 323 -1.22 19.25 -1.47
C LYS A 323 -2.68 19.63 -1.25
N SER A 324 -3.59 18.65 -1.15
CA SER A 324 -5.01 18.94 -0.87
C SER A 324 -5.24 19.55 0.51
N GLY A 325 -4.37 19.27 1.50
CA GLY A 325 -4.38 19.94 2.79
C GLY A 325 -3.94 21.41 2.70
N GLU A 326 -2.88 21.70 1.94
CA GLU A 326 -2.38 23.06 1.72
C GLU A 326 -3.33 23.92 0.89
N GLU A 327 -4.01 23.33 -0.09
CA GLU A 327 -5.03 24.01 -0.91
C GLU A 327 -6.29 24.35 -0.11
N LEU A 328 -6.58 23.64 0.98
CA LEU A 328 -7.79 23.85 1.79
C LEU A 328 -7.86 25.27 2.35
N SER A 329 -6.74 25.82 2.85
CA SER A 329 -6.70 27.18 3.38
C SER A 329 -7.06 28.21 2.31
N TRP A 330 -6.51 28.02 1.11
CA TRP A 330 -6.74 28.91 -0.04
C TRP A 330 -8.17 28.80 -0.55
N ASP A 331 -8.70 27.58 -0.67
CA ASP A 331 -10.08 27.34 -1.10
C ASP A 331 -11.08 28.01 -0.14
N ILE A 332 -10.83 27.95 1.18
CA ILE A 332 -11.69 28.58 2.19
C ILE A 332 -11.54 30.11 2.15
N TYR A 333 -10.31 30.63 2.05
CA TYR A 333 -10.06 32.06 1.95
C TYR A 333 -10.72 32.68 0.71
N SER A 334 -10.79 31.92 -0.40
CA SER A 334 -11.41 32.34 -1.65
C SER A 334 -12.95 32.28 -1.64
N ALA A 335 -13.57 31.96 -0.50
CA ALA A 335 -15.01 32.13 -0.36
C ALA A 335 -15.36 33.63 -0.38
N GLU A 336 -16.57 33.98 -0.81
CA GLU A 336 -17.02 35.39 -0.91
C GLU A 336 -17.38 35.98 0.46
N TRP A 337 -16.50 35.81 1.45
CA TRP A 337 -16.74 36.21 2.84
C TRP A 337 -16.79 37.73 3.00
N GLU A 338 -16.17 38.49 2.09
CA GLU A 338 -16.16 39.95 2.10
C GLU A 338 -17.55 40.54 1.85
N THR A 339 -18.42 39.79 1.17
CA THR A 339 -19.80 40.22 0.90
C THR A 339 -20.67 40.24 2.16
N TRP A 340 -20.26 39.51 3.20
CA TRP A 340 -20.96 39.41 4.48
C TRP A 340 -20.19 40.18 5.55
N ALA A 341 -20.76 41.29 6.04
CA ALA A 341 -20.21 42.04 7.17
C ALA A 341 -20.53 41.36 8.53
N ASP A 342 -20.17 40.09 8.70
CA ASP A 342 -20.40 39.30 9.91
C ASP A 342 -19.07 38.97 10.63
N THR A 343 -18.82 39.65 11.75
CA THR A 343 -17.60 39.47 12.53
C THR A 343 -17.46 38.09 13.16
N ARG A 344 -18.58 37.42 13.46
CA ARG A 344 -18.56 36.10 14.09
C ARG A 344 -18.19 35.02 13.07
N VAL A 345 -18.78 35.08 11.89
CA VAL A 345 -18.43 34.18 10.77
C VAL A 345 -16.97 34.39 10.34
N ASN A 346 -16.51 35.64 10.27
CA ASN A 346 -15.12 35.95 9.93
C ASN A 346 -14.15 35.38 10.96
N SER A 347 -14.47 35.45 12.26
CA SER A 347 -13.66 34.83 13.31
C SER A 347 -13.59 33.31 13.16
N LEU A 348 -14.71 32.65 12.82
CA LEU A 348 -14.76 31.22 12.54
C LEU A 348 -13.91 30.84 11.32
N LEU A 349 -13.93 31.63 10.25
CA LEU A 349 -13.10 31.44 9.07
C LEU A 349 -11.61 31.54 9.38
N VAL A 350 -11.19 32.56 10.12
CA VAL A 350 -9.79 32.71 10.55
C VAL A 350 -9.34 31.47 11.33
N PHE A 351 -10.19 30.94 12.20
CA PHE A 351 -9.86 29.74 12.96
C PHE A 351 -9.68 28.49 12.08
N ILE A 352 -10.60 28.23 11.15
CA ILE A 352 -10.46 27.05 10.27
C ILE A 352 -9.29 27.22 9.29
N ILE A 353 -9.04 28.41 8.77
CA ILE A 353 -7.87 28.68 7.92
C ILE A 353 -6.59 28.42 8.72
N SER A 354 -6.49 28.99 9.93
CA SER A 354 -5.37 28.75 10.84
C SER A 354 -5.16 27.26 11.12
N LYS A 355 -6.24 26.49 11.32
CA LYS A 355 -6.16 25.04 11.52
C LYS A 355 -5.82 24.26 10.25
N SER A 356 -6.25 24.71 9.08
CA SER A 356 -5.92 24.06 7.80
C SER A 356 -4.44 24.19 7.41
N HIS A 357 -3.72 25.16 7.96
CA HIS A 357 -2.26 25.24 7.84
C HIS A 357 -1.52 24.10 8.57
N GLN A 358 -2.20 23.33 9.42
CA GLN A 358 -1.64 22.10 9.96
C GLN A 358 -1.45 21.09 8.83
N GLN A 359 -0.18 20.81 8.49
CA GLN A 359 0.17 19.88 7.42
C GLN A 359 -0.36 18.47 7.72
N LEU A 360 -1.13 17.92 6.77
CA LEU A 360 -1.66 16.55 6.82
C LEU A 360 -0.61 15.55 6.32
N LEU A 361 0.51 15.52 7.03
CA LEU A 361 1.72 14.80 6.66
C LEU A 361 1.73 13.39 7.24
N LEU A 362 1.63 12.38 6.37
CA LEU A 362 1.72 10.98 6.80
C LEU A 362 3.16 10.61 7.14
N THR A 363 3.34 9.92 8.25
CA THR A 363 4.65 9.55 8.76
C THR A 363 4.79 8.06 9.02
N GLY A 364 6.00 7.53 8.90
CA GLY A 364 6.37 6.22 9.43
C GLY A 364 6.78 6.36 10.90
N GLU A 365 5.83 6.25 11.83
CA GLU A 365 6.06 6.38 13.29
C GLU A 365 6.87 7.63 13.69
N GLY A 366 6.70 8.74 12.96
CA GLY A 366 7.44 10.01 13.19
C GLY A 366 8.90 10.04 12.72
N LEU A 367 9.44 8.95 12.18
CA LEU A 367 10.85 8.88 11.72
C LEU A 367 11.02 9.35 10.28
N VAL A 368 10.04 9.05 9.42
CA VAL A 368 10.08 9.38 7.99
C VAL A 368 8.78 10.02 7.54
N TYR A 369 8.88 11.01 6.65
CA TYR A 369 7.75 11.79 6.15
C TYR A 369 7.39 11.40 4.74
N PHE A 370 6.21 10.83 4.51
CA PHE A 370 5.83 10.30 3.20
C PHE A 370 5.41 11.42 2.24
N ASN A 371 6.27 11.71 1.28
CA ASN A 371 6.05 12.62 0.16
C ASN A 371 6.99 12.26 -1.01
N MET A 372 6.94 13.03 -2.10
CA MET A 372 7.85 12.80 -3.25
C MET A 372 9.33 13.04 -2.93
N GLN A 373 9.64 13.89 -1.94
CA GLN A 373 11.02 14.10 -1.51
C GLN A 373 11.60 12.85 -0.83
N LEU A 374 10.82 12.16 0.01
CA LEU A 374 11.21 10.88 0.61
C LEU A 374 11.48 9.83 -0.47
N PHE A 375 10.66 9.78 -1.52
CA PHE A 375 10.90 8.87 -2.64
C PHE A 375 12.29 9.12 -3.27
N ILE A 376 12.63 10.38 -3.54
CA ILE A 376 13.96 10.75 -4.07
C ILE A 376 15.06 10.36 -3.09
N SER A 377 14.87 10.63 -1.79
CA SER A 377 15.83 10.24 -0.76
C SER A 377 16.03 8.73 -0.70
N VAL A 378 14.98 7.92 -0.79
CA VAL A 378 15.10 6.45 -0.85
C VAL A 378 15.92 6.00 -2.05
N MET A 379 15.71 6.61 -3.22
CA MET A 379 16.48 6.28 -4.43
C MET A 379 17.97 6.63 -4.25
N GLN A 380 18.27 7.81 -3.70
CA GLN A 380 19.64 8.24 -3.43
C GLN A 380 20.32 7.37 -2.37
N THR A 381 19.64 7.11 -1.25
CA THR A 381 20.13 6.25 -0.18
C THR A 381 20.38 4.83 -0.68
N SER A 382 19.49 4.27 -1.50
CA SER A 382 19.67 2.93 -2.05
C SER A 382 20.89 2.85 -2.97
N TYR A 383 21.13 3.90 -3.77
CA TYR A 383 22.33 4.01 -4.59
C TYR A 383 23.60 4.17 -3.73
N SER A 384 23.56 5.00 -2.67
CA SER A 384 24.69 5.14 -1.73
C SER A 384 25.03 3.83 -1.03
N PHE A 385 24.02 3.09 -0.54
CA PHE A 385 24.22 1.76 0.04
C PHE A 385 24.81 0.79 -0.97
N TYR A 386 24.29 0.77 -2.20
CA TYR A 386 24.88 0.00 -3.29
C TYR A 386 26.38 0.34 -3.47
N THR A 387 26.73 1.62 -3.60
CA THR A 387 28.13 2.03 -3.81
C THR A 387 29.03 1.61 -2.65
N LEU A 388 28.53 1.68 -1.41
CA LEU A 388 29.26 1.28 -0.20
C LEU A 388 29.49 -0.24 -0.12
N ILE A 389 28.53 -1.05 -0.56
CA ILE A 389 28.65 -2.51 -0.56
C ILE A 389 29.51 -2.99 -1.75
N SER A 390 29.53 -2.23 -2.85
CA SER A 390 30.34 -2.55 -4.04
C SER A 390 31.79 -2.05 -4.00
N SER A 391 32.09 -1.08 -3.11
CA SER A 391 33.45 -0.57 -2.89
C SER A 391 34.24 -1.53 -2.00
#